data_AF-A0A662VGT9-F1
#
_entry.id   AF-A0A662VGT9-F1
#
_cell.length_a   1.000
_cell.length_b   1.000
_cell.length_c   1.000
_cell.angle_alpha   90.00
_cell.angle_beta   90.00
_cell.angle_gamma   90.00
#
_symmetry.space_group_name_H-M   'P 1'
#
loop_
_entity.id
_entity.type
_entity.pdbx_description
1 polymer ?
#
loop_
_entity_poly.entity_id
_entity_poly.type
_entity_poly.pdbx_seq_one_letter_code
_entity_poly.pdbx_strand_id
1 'polypeptide(L)'
;EIYYKDKVIFLKDPVRNINPSQKIRSYVLLNKMNVKNLARKVAIIDNKEYVLENIKITGSPPVPHGKPRTKLGYVVMILININEYRILHASDVQGPISRKALDYIVRMKPNLLIISGPPTYMVGTKIEQKYINKAFHNLVEIANKLPINSTIILDHHFMRDRNYRVYLEKLRKNIDKDRKIKLLTAAEYMGYEIKQLEAYRRELWENDYAYINEKE
;
A
#
# COMPACT_ATOMS: atom_id res chain seq x y z
N GLU A 1 -6.17 1.44 22.28
CA GLU A 1 -7.08 0.26 22.27
C GLU A 1 -8.54 0.66 22.10
N ILE A 2 -9.01 1.68 22.83
CA ILE A 2 -10.39 2.21 22.72
C ILE A 2 -10.80 2.62 21.30
N TYR A 3 -9.85 2.96 20.43
CA TYR A 3 -10.08 3.22 19.01
C TYR A 3 -10.85 2.09 18.30
N TYR A 4 -10.72 0.84 18.75
CA TYR A 4 -11.37 -0.32 18.14
C TYR A 4 -12.75 -0.64 18.73
N LYS A 5 -13.15 0.04 19.81
CA LYS A 5 -14.40 -0.23 20.52
C LYS A 5 -15.60 -0.05 19.59
N ASP A 6 -16.52 -1.01 19.61
CA ASP A 6 -17.78 -1.00 18.86
C ASP A 6 -17.65 -0.93 17.32
N LYS A 7 -16.43 -1.08 16.78
CA LYS A 7 -16.17 -1.10 15.33
C LYS A 7 -16.31 -2.49 14.73
N VAL A 8 -16.65 -2.54 13.44
CA VAL A 8 -16.48 -3.75 12.63
C VAL A 8 -15.08 -3.69 12.02
N ILE A 9 -14.29 -4.73 12.27
CA ILE A 9 -12.91 -4.84 11.81
C ILE A 9 -12.83 -5.92 10.74
N PHE A 10 -12.48 -5.54 9.52
CA PHE A 10 -12.10 -6.46 8.46
C PHE A 10 -10.63 -6.81 8.61
N LEU A 11 -10.36 -8.01 9.09
CA LEU A 11 -9.03 -8.47 9.45
C LEU A 11 -8.49 -9.43 8.41
N LYS A 12 -7.21 -9.28 8.04
CA LYS A 12 -6.50 -10.35 7.35
C LYS A 12 -6.50 -11.63 8.20
N ASP A 13 -6.64 -12.80 7.58
CA ASP A 13 -6.57 -14.10 8.25
C ASP A 13 -5.28 -14.20 9.11
N PRO A 14 -5.41 -14.33 10.45
CA PRO A 14 -4.28 -14.34 11.38
C PRO A 14 -3.64 -15.73 11.53
N VAL A 15 -4.09 -16.72 10.76
CA VAL A 15 -3.62 -18.11 10.81
C VAL A 15 -3.06 -18.55 9.47
N ARG A 16 -3.75 -18.23 8.36
CA ARG A 16 -3.41 -18.71 7.01
C ARG A 16 -2.67 -17.66 6.19
N ASN A 17 -1.71 -18.12 5.37
CA ASN A 17 -0.93 -17.27 4.48
C ASN A 17 -0.33 -16.06 5.21
N ILE A 18 0.42 -16.33 6.29
CA ILE A 18 1.11 -15.34 7.11
C ILE A 18 2.51 -15.84 7.48
N ASN A 19 3.40 -14.93 7.85
CA ASN A 19 4.70 -15.25 8.41
C ASN A 19 4.69 -15.17 9.96
N PRO A 20 5.78 -15.58 10.65
CA PRO A 20 5.86 -15.49 12.12
C PRO A 20 5.64 -14.07 12.67
N SER A 21 6.17 -13.03 12.01
CA SER A 21 5.97 -11.65 12.45
C SER A 21 4.51 -11.21 12.38
N GLN A 22 3.78 -11.63 11.34
CA GLN A 22 2.35 -11.39 11.19
C GLN A 22 1.55 -12.16 12.24
N LYS A 23 1.95 -13.40 12.56
CA LYS A 23 1.35 -14.18 13.66
C LYS A 23 1.49 -13.44 14.99
N ILE A 24 2.69 -12.98 15.33
CA ILE A 24 2.95 -12.23 16.57
C ILE A 24 2.12 -10.94 16.60
N ARG A 25 2.13 -10.14 15.53
CA ARG A 25 1.35 -8.89 15.46
C ARG A 25 -0.15 -9.14 15.59
N SER A 26 -0.67 -10.20 14.97
CA SER A 26 -2.07 -10.58 15.11
C SER A 26 -2.42 -11.00 16.53
N TYR A 27 -1.52 -11.73 17.21
CA TYR A 27 -1.70 -12.10 18.61
C TYR A 27 -1.71 -10.87 19.53
N VAL A 28 -0.78 -9.94 19.31
CA VAL A 28 -0.73 -8.68 20.05
C VAL A 28 -2.03 -7.89 19.86
N LEU A 29 -2.45 -7.68 18.61
CA LEU A 29 -3.67 -6.94 18.30
C LEU A 29 -4.92 -7.61 18.92
N LEU A 30 -5.12 -8.90 18.69
CA LEU A 30 -6.36 -9.58 19.08
C LEU A 30 -6.41 -9.90 20.57
N ASN A 31 -5.29 -10.30 21.18
CA ASN A 31 -5.25 -10.83 22.54
C ASN A 31 -4.65 -9.83 23.53
N LYS A 32 -3.45 -9.29 23.27
CA LYS A 32 -2.80 -8.37 24.22
C LYS A 32 -3.52 -7.02 24.29
N MET A 33 -3.96 -6.50 23.15
CA MET A 33 -4.74 -5.26 23.05
C MET A 33 -6.26 -5.48 23.19
N ASN A 34 -6.66 -6.71 23.50
CA ASN A 34 -8.05 -7.13 23.71
C ASN A 34 -9.05 -6.77 22.58
N VAL A 35 -8.57 -6.53 21.35
CA VAL A 35 -9.42 -6.06 20.24
C VAL A 35 -10.52 -7.07 19.91
N LYS A 36 -10.27 -8.37 20.09
CA LYS A 36 -11.27 -9.42 19.82
C LYS A 36 -12.55 -9.28 20.65
N ASN A 37 -12.44 -8.68 21.84
CA ASN A 37 -13.56 -8.48 22.77
C ASN A 37 -14.07 -7.02 22.75
N LEU A 38 -13.21 -6.05 22.42
CA LEU A 38 -13.58 -4.64 22.34
C LEU A 38 -14.35 -4.30 21.06
N ALA A 39 -14.01 -4.92 19.94
CA ALA A 39 -14.66 -4.66 18.67
C ALA A 39 -16.08 -5.25 18.64
N ARG A 40 -17.01 -4.55 17.98
CA ARG A 40 -18.36 -5.08 17.72
C ARG A 40 -18.31 -6.37 16.92
N LYS A 41 -17.38 -6.47 15.97
CA LYS A 41 -17.15 -7.67 15.17
C LYS A 41 -15.73 -7.67 14.60
N VAL A 42 -15.06 -8.81 14.65
CA VAL A 42 -13.83 -9.08 13.88
C VAL A 42 -14.17 -10.09 12.79
N ALA A 43 -14.08 -9.67 11.53
CA ALA A 43 -14.45 -10.46 10.37
C ALA A 43 -13.23 -10.69 9.47
N ILE A 44 -12.92 -11.93 9.13
CA ILE A 44 -11.82 -12.24 8.21
C ILE A 44 -12.16 -11.77 6.79
N ILE A 45 -11.23 -11.10 6.10
CA ILE A 45 -11.47 -10.47 4.79
C ILE A 45 -10.80 -11.18 3.61
N ASP A 46 -9.83 -12.07 3.85
CA ASP A 46 -9.11 -12.81 2.80
C ASP A 46 -10.10 -13.52 1.86
N ASN A 47 -10.13 -13.10 0.59
CA ASN A 47 -11.02 -13.63 -0.45
C ASN A 47 -12.51 -13.62 -0.08
N LYS A 48 -12.94 -12.63 0.69
CA LYS A 48 -14.33 -12.46 1.12
C LYS A 48 -14.87 -11.10 0.74
N GLU A 49 -16.19 -11.02 0.73
CA GLU A 49 -16.94 -9.82 0.42
C GLU A 49 -17.94 -9.52 1.51
N TYR A 50 -18.11 -8.23 1.79
CA TYR A 50 -19.07 -7.70 2.74
C TYR A 50 -19.78 -6.51 2.13
N VAL A 51 -21.09 -6.44 2.35
CA VAL A 51 -21.94 -5.33 1.89
C VAL A 51 -22.37 -4.55 3.11
N LEU A 52 -22.12 -3.24 3.07
CA LEU A 52 -22.53 -2.26 4.07
C LEU A 52 -23.38 -1.21 3.34
N GLU A 53 -24.71 -1.34 3.43
CA GLU A 53 -25.65 -0.50 2.68
C GLU A 53 -25.35 -0.53 1.18
N ASN A 54 -24.91 0.59 0.59
CA ASN A 54 -24.54 0.72 -0.82
C ASN A 54 -23.03 0.55 -1.08
N ILE A 55 -22.24 0.22 -0.06
CA ILE A 55 -20.80 0.04 -0.15
C ILE A 55 -20.47 -1.46 -0.12
N LYS A 56 -19.80 -1.94 -1.16
CA LYS A 56 -19.31 -3.31 -1.24
C LYS A 56 -17.81 -3.34 -1.02
N ILE A 57 -17.37 -4.11 -0.02
CA ILE A 57 -15.97 -4.24 0.40
C ILE A 57 -15.52 -5.67 0.11
N THR A 58 -14.55 -5.83 -0.79
CA THR A 58 -14.01 -7.12 -1.21
C THR A 58 -12.53 -7.22 -0.89
N GLY A 59 -12.15 -8.22 -0.11
CA GLY A 59 -10.75 -8.56 0.12
C GLY A 59 -10.19 -9.44 -0.98
N SER A 60 -8.98 -9.13 -1.45
CA SER A 60 -8.26 -10.02 -2.36
C SER A 60 -7.94 -11.37 -1.70
N PRO A 61 -7.65 -12.41 -2.50
CA PRO A 61 -6.81 -13.49 -2.01
C PRO A 61 -5.50 -12.92 -1.45
N PRO A 62 -4.87 -13.56 -0.45
CA PRO A 62 -3.58 -13.11 0.05
C PRO A 62 -2.55 -13.11 -1.08
N VAL A 63 -1.86 -11.98 -1.24
CA VAL A 63 -0.80 -11.78 -2.24
C VAL A 63 0.54 -11.53 -1.55
N PRO A 64 1.67 -11.93 -2.16
CA PRO A 64 2.99 -11.60 -1.61
C PRO A 64 3.14 -10.09 -1.43
N HIS A 65 3.64 -9.67 -0.26
CA HIS A 65 3.92 -8.26 0.03
C HIS A 65 4.98 -7.67 -0.92
N GLY A 66 6.04 -8.44 -1.19
CA GLY A 66 7.08 -8.10 -2.16
C GLY A 66 7.35 -9.26 -3.11
N LYS A 67 8.63 -9.61 -3.26
CA LYS A 67 9.02 -10.79 -4.06
C LYS A 67 8.34 -12.06 -3.51
N PRO A 68 7.77 -12.93 -4.37
CA PRO A 68 7.26 -14.23 -3.96
C PRO A 68 8.33 -15.09 -3.29
N ARG A 69 7.90 -16.04 -2.44
CA ARG A 69 8.79 -16.99 -1.74
C ARG A 69 9.85 -16.30 -0.88
N THR A 70 9.47 -15.23 -0.18
CA THR A 70 10.32 -14.52 0.79
C THR A 70 9.68 -14.50 2.17
N LYS A 71 10.47 -14.13 3.19
CA LYS A 71 10.02 -13.99 4.58
C LYS A 71 9.11 -12.78 4.81
N LEU A 72 8.85 -11.93 3.80
CA LEU A 72 8.07 -10.69 3.95
C LEU A 72 6.59 -10.92 4.30
N GLY A 73 6.06 -12.10 3.99
CA GLY A 73 4.67 -12.45 4.27
C GLY A 73 3.71 -12.00 3.16
N TYR A 74 2.42 -11.92 3.52
CA TYR A 74 1.33 -11.68 2.57
C TYR A 74 0.45 -10.53 3.01
N VAL A 75 -0.05 -9.76 2.05
CA VAL A 75 -1.03 -8.70 2.27
C VAL A 75 -2.36 -9.07 1.62
N VAL A 76 -3.42 -8.40 2.04
CA VAL A 76 -4.72 -8.42 1.39
C VAL A 76 -5.00 -7.00 0.92
N MET A 77 -5.44 -6.88 -0.33
CA MET A 77 -5.86 -5.62 -0.92
C MET A 77 -7.37 -5.47 -0.71
N ILE A 78 -7.82 -4.24 -0.47
CA ILE A 78 -9.22 -3.94 -0.19
C ILE A 78 -9.80 -3.19 -1.38
N LEU A 79 -10.74 -3.81 -2.07
CA LEU A 79 -11.55 -3.16 -3.09
C LEU A 79 -12.81 -2.61 -2.40
N ILE A 80 -13.09 -1.34 -2.62
CA ILE A 80 -14.30 -0.66 -2.18
C ILE A 80 -15.05 -0.22 -3.44
N ASN A 81 -16.26 -0.74 -3.61
CA ASN A 81 -17.18 -0.40 -4.66
C ASN A 81 -18.28 0.48 -4.09
N ILE A 82 -18.45 1.67 -4.66
CA ILE A 82 -19.53 2.60 -4.36
C ILE A 82 -20.18 2.96 -5.69
N ASN A 83 -21.34 2.39 -5.97
CA ASN A 83 -21.95 2.42 -7.30
C ASN A 83 -20.94 1.96 -8.38
N GLU A 84 -20.71 2.78 -9.40
CA GLU A 84 -19.75 2.50 -10.49
C GLU A 84 -18.31 2.88 -10.15
N TYR A 85 -18.06 3.52 -9.00
CA TYR A 85 -16.72 3.94 -8.61
C TYR A 85 -16.00 2.88 -7.78
N ARG A 86 -14.78 2.54 -8.21
CA ARG A 86 -13.95 1.49 -7.61
C ARG A 86 -12.67 2.07 -7.03
N ILE A 87 -12.48 1.88 -5.73
CA ILE A 87 -11.27 2.24 -5.01
C ILE A 87 -10.54 0.95 -4.63
N LEU A 88 -9.30 0.78 -5.04
CA LEU A 88 -8.47 -0.34 -4.62
C LEU A 88 -7.33 0.17 -3.74
N HIS A 89 -7.37 -0.18 -2.46
CA HIS A 89 -6.23 -0.03 -1.57
C HIS A 89 -5.35 -1.29 -1.67
N ALA A 90 -4.29 -1.19 -2.46
CA ALA A 90 -3.33 -2.25 -2.72
C ALA A 90 -2.07 -2.19 -1.85
N SER A 91 -1.83 -1.08 -1.14
CA SER A 91 -0.72 -1.00 -0.20
C SER A 91 -0.86 -2.08 0.88
N ASP A 92 0.19 -2.81 1.25
CA ASP A 92 1.61 -2.50 1.01
C ASP A 92 2.29 -3.41 -0.03
N VAL A 93 1.64 -3.77 -1.15
CA VAL A 93 2.37 -4.45 -2.24
C VAL A 93 3.49 -3.53 -2.77
N GLN A 94 4.70 -4.07 -2.98
CA GLN A 94 5.85 -3.28 -3.41
C GLN A 94 5.84 -3.00 -4.92
N GLY A 95 5.01 -2.08 -5.39
CA GLY A 95 5.05 -1.56 -6.76
C GLY A 95 4.57 -2.49 -7.89
N PRO A 96 3.59 -3.37 -7.67
CA PRO A 96 3.87 -4.72 -7.19
C PRO A 96 4.99 -5.45 -7.98
N ILE A 97 5.96 -6.03 -7.27
CA ILE A 97 6.93 -6.99 -7.86
C ILE A 97 6.25 -8.31 -8.29
N SER A 98 5.23 -8.72 -7.53
CA SER A 98 4.53 -10.00 -7.70
C SER A 98 3.53 -9.96 -8.86
N ARG A 99 3.61 -10.94 -9.75
CA ARG A 99 2.64 -11.11 -10.86
C ARG A 99 1.22 -11.34 -10.34
N LYS A 100 1.06 -12.08 -9.24
CA LYS A 100 -0.25 -12.32 -8.60
C LYS A 100 -0.95 -11.02 -8.17
N ALA A 101 -0.18 -10.04 -7.69
CA ALA A 101 -0.72 -8.74 -7.29
C ALA A 101 -1.06 -7.89 -8.52
N LEU A 102 -0.16 -7.85 -9.52
CA LEU A 102 -0.42 -7.22 -10.82
C LEU A 102 -1.73 -7.74 -11.45
N ASP A 103 -1.87 -9.05 -11.60
CA ASP A 103 -3.04 -9.65 -12.26
C ASP A 103 -4.34 -9.33 -11.52
N TYR A 104 -4.30 -9.32 -10.17
CA TYR A 104 -5.46 -8.93 -9.37
C TYR A 104 -5.85 -7.46 -9.60
N ILE A 105 -4.88 -6.53 -9.52
CA ILE A 105 -5.13 -5.10 -9.70
C ILE A 105 -5.74 -4.83 -11.08
N VAL A 106 -5.13 -5.40 -12.13
CA VAL A 106 -5.60 -5.27 -13.52
C VAL A 106 -7.01 -5.83 -13.68
N ARG A 107 -7.32 -6.97 -13.05
CA ARG A 107 -8.65 -7.58 -13.11
C ARG A 107 -9.71 -6.73 -12.42
N MET A 108 -9.38 -6.08 -11.30
CA MET A 108 -10.35 -5.27 -10.55
C MET A 108 -10.69 -3.95 -11.24
N LYS A 109 -9.79 -3.44 -12.09
CA LYS A 109 -9.96 -2.19 -12.87
C LYS A 109 -10.42 -0.99 -12.01
N PRO A 110 -9.67 -0.61 -10.95
CA PRO A 110 -10.04 0.52 -10.11
C PRO A 110 -10.02 1.87 -10.84
N ASN A 111 -10.93 2.77 -10.45
CA ASN A 111 -10.89 4.19 -10.80
C ASN A 111 -9.82 4.93 -9.97
N LEU A 112 -9.67 4.54 -8.70
CA LEU A 112 -8.64 5.02 -7.80
C LEU A 112 -7.82 3.86 -7.24
N LEU A 113 -6.54 3.81 -7.56
CA LEU A 113 -5.59 2.84 -7.02
C LEU A 113 -4.68 3.51 -6.00
N ILE A 114 -4.66 3.01 -4.76
CA ILE A 114 -3.72 3.44 -3.72
C ILE A 114 -2.72 2.31 -3.52
N ILE A 115 -1.44 2.55 -3.81
CA ILE A 115 -0.42 1.50 -3.85
C ILE A 115 0.93 1.99 -3.34
N SER A 116 1.63 1.15 -2.58
CA SER A 116 3.02 1.41 -2.24
C SER A 116 3.87 1.27 -3.50
N GLY A 117 4.80 2.20 -3.73
CA GLY A 117 5.78 2.01 -4.80
C GLY A 117 6.83 0.96 -4.46
N PRO A 118 7.71 0.64 -5.43
CA PRO A 118 8.86 -0.22 -5.17
C PRO A 118 9.84 0.48 -4.20
N PRO A 119 10.50 -0.27 -3.30
CA PRO A 119 11.48 0.29 -2.36
C PRO A 119 12.82 0.58 -3.06
N THR A 120 12.86 1.60 -3.92
CA THR A 120 14.03 1.97 -4.72
C THR A 120 15.27 2.30 -3.88
N TYR A 121 15.07 2.94 -2.72
CA TYR A 121 16.12 3.25 -1.74
C TYR A 121 16.79 2.01 -1.12
N MET A 122 16.25 0.80 -1.34
CA MET A 122 16.83 -0.46 -0.84
C MET A 122 17.66 -1.22 -1.90
N VAL A 123 17.80 -0.67 -3.11
CA VAL A 123 18.61 -1.28 -4.18
C VAL A 123 20.05 -1.47 -3.70
N GLY A 124 20.62 -2.63 -4.01
CA GLY A 124 22.02 -2.95 -3.67
C GLY A 124 22.23 -3.40 -2.23
N THR A 125 21.21 -3.31 -1.37
CA THR A 125 21.27 -3.80 0.01
C THR A 125 20.29 -4.95 0.25
N LYS A 126 18.97 -4.68 0.14
CA LYS A 126 17.91 -5.65 0.47
C LYS A 126 17.14 -6.13 -0.76
N ILE A 127 17.27 -5.44 -1.89
CA ILE A 127 16.59 -5.80 -3.14
C ILE A 127 17.51 -5.65 -4.35
N GLU A 128 17.46 -6.64 -5.25
CA GLU A 128 18.17 -6.60 -6.53
C GLU A 128 17.47 -5.64 -7.52
N GLN A 129 18.24 -4.91 -8.32
CA GLN A 129 17.72 -3.96 -9.32
C GLN A 129 16.68 -4.57 -10.27
N LYS A 130 16.82 -5.85 -10.62
CA LYS A 130 15.88 -6.56 -11.52
C LYS A 130 14.44 -6.57 -10.99
N TYR A 131 14.23 -6.62 -9.67
CA TYR A 131 12.88 -6.59 -9.09
C TYR A 131 12.27 -5.19 -9.11
N ILE A 132 13.10 -4.16 -8.95
CA ILE A 132 12.68 -2.77 -9.09
C ILE A 132 12.28 -2.48 -10.54
N ASN A 133 13.08 -2.93 -11.51
CA ASN A 133 12.74 -2.83 -12.93
C ASN A 133 11.42 -3.56 -13.24
N LYS A 134 11.22 -4.76 -12.67
CA LYS A 134 9.97 -5.51 -12.81
C LYS A 134 8.78 -4.75 -12.22
N ALA A 135 8.93 -4.16 -11.04
CA ALA A 135 7.88 -3.35 -10.42
C ALA A 135 7.52 -2.14 -11.29
N PHE A 136 8.51 -1.41 -11.81
CA PHE A 136 8.26 -0.30 -12.73
C PHE A 136 7.51 -0.75 -14.00
N HIS A 137 7.92 -1.86 -14.62
CA HIS A 137 7.21 -2.42 -15.76
C HIS A 137 5.75 -2.78 -15.41
N ASN A 138 5.54 -3.42 -14.27
CA ASN A 138 4.20 -3.77 -13.80
C ASN A 138 3.33 -2.54 -13.50
N LEU A 139 3.89 -1.46 -12.96
CA LEU A 139 3.16 -0.20 -12.73
C LEU A 139 2.71 0.45 -14.03
N VAL A 140 3.56 0.44 -15.06
CA VAL A 140 3.19 0.91 -16.41
C VAL A 140 2.09 0.02 -16.99
N GLU A 141 2.21 -1.31 -16.86
CA GLU A 141 1.17 -2.25 -17.32
C GLU A 141 -0.17 -1.99 -16.61
N ILE A 142 -0.15 -1.77 -15.29
CA ILE A 142 -1.35 -1.42 -14.52
C ILE A 142 -1.96 -0.15 -15.09
N ALA A 143 -1.20 0.94 -15.16
CA ALA A 143 -1.70 2.24 -15.64
C ALA A 143 -2.34 2.12 -17.03
N ASN A 144 -1.75 1.35 -17.94
CA ASN A 144 -2.27 1.17 -19.30
C ASN A 144 -3.52 0.28 -19.37
N LYS A 145 -3.80 -0.52 -18.33
CA LYS A 145 -4.97 -1.42 -18.28
C LYS A 145 -6.10 -0.93 -17.36
N LEU A 146 -5.87 0.08 -16.53
CA LEU A 146 -6.91 0.74 -15.74
C LEU A 146 -7.88 1.52 -16.64
N PRO A 147 -9.12 1.79 -16.22
CA PRO A 147 -10.03 2.68 -16.94
C PRO A 147 -9.38 4.03 -17.34
N ILE A 148 -9.88 4.63 -18.42
CA ILE A 148 -9.44 5.97 -18.85
C ILE A 148 -9.79 6.97 -17.74
N ASN A 149 -8.91 7.95 -17.51
CA ASN A 149 -9.01 8.94 -16.44
C ASN A 149 -8.88 8.38 -15.01
N SER A 150 -8.41 7.14 -14.84
CA SER A 150 -8.09 6.60 -13.51
C SER A 150 -6.96 7.37 -12.83
N THR A 151 -6.96 7.34 -11.50
CA THR A 151 -5.90 7.91 -10.65
C THR A 151 -5.14 6.81 -9.92
N ILE A 152 -3.82 6.93 -9.89
CA ILE A 152 -2.91 6.08 -9.12
C ILE A 152 -2.20 6.96 -8.10
N ILE A 153 -2.44 6.68 -6.82
CA ILE A 153 -1.68 7.23 -5.70
C ILE A 153 -0.54 6.26 -5.40
N LEU A 154 0.70 6.67 -5.69
CA LEU A 154 1.93 5.91 -5.52
C LEU A 154 2.74 6.47 -4.36
N ASP A 155 2.79 5.75 -3.24
CA ASP A 155 3.35 6.30 -1.98
C ASP A 155 4.13 5.25 -1.15
N HIS A 156 4.14 5.42 0.17
CA HIS A 156 4.72 4.57 1.21
C HIS A 156 6.21 4.28 1.01
N HIS A 157 6.60 3.20 0.33
CA HIS A 157 8.03 2.94 0.06
C HIS A 157 8.62 3.92 -0.95
N PHE A 158 7.81 4.40 -1.89
CA PHE A 158 8.27 5.29 -2.95
C PHE A 158 8.78 6.63 -2.39
N MET A 159 8.06 7.17 -1.40
CA MET A 159 8.35 8.47 -0.78
C MET A 159 9.49 8.44 0.22
N ARG A 160 10.05 7.26 0.52
CA ARG A 160 11.28 7.15 1.34
C ARG A 160 12.56 7.38 0.53
N ASP A 161 12.45 7.45 -0.79
CA ASP A 161 13.57 7.78 -1.67
C ASP A 161 13.56 9.28 -1.98
N ARG A 162 14.67 9.97 -1.68
CA ARG A 162 14.82 11.41 -2.00
C ARG A 162 14.73 11.68 -3.51
N ASN A 163 15.05 10.68 -4.32
CA ASN A 163 15.01 10.76 -5.78
C ASN A 163 13.67 10.27 -6.37
N TYR A 164 12.60 10.11 -5.57
CA TYR A 164 11.31 9.59 -6.04
C TYR A 164 10.78 10.33 -7.28
N ARG A 165 11.03 11.66 -7.40
CA ARG A 165 10.61 12.47 -8.55
C ARG A 165 11.16 11.95 -9.87
N VAL A 166 12.43 11.54 -9.90
CA VAL A 166 13.06 10.98 -11.12
C VAL A 166 12.33 9.72 -11.57
N TYR A 167 12.00 8.85 -10.62
CA TYR A 167 11.25 7.62 -10.90
C TYR A 167 9.80 7.91 -11.30
N LEU A 168 9.16 8.90 -10.68
CA LEU A 168 7.79 9.31 -10.98
C LEU A 168 7.68 9.85 -12.40
N GLU A 169 8.61 10.71 -12.81
CA GLU A 169 8.70 11.23 -14.17
C GLU A 169 8.98 10.14 -15.19
N LYS A 170 9.87 9.19 -14.86
CA LYS A 170 10.11 8.02 -15.71
C LYS A 170 8.84 7.19 -15.90
N LEU A 171 8.08 6.94 -14.85
CA LEU A 171 6.79 6.24 -14.94
C LEU A 171 5.81 7.01 -15.83
N ARG A 172 5.59 8.31 -15.56
CA ARG A 172 4.70 9.17 -16.33
C ARG A 172 5.01 9.13 -17.84
N LYS A 173 6.30 9.17 -18.21
CA LYS A 173 6.74 9.10 -19.62
C LYS A 173 6.42 7.78 -20.33
N ASN A 174 6.29 6.67 -19.59
CA ASN A 174 6.04 5.34 -20.16
C ASN A 174 4.56 4.93 -20.13
N ILE A 175 3.70 5.75 -19.51
CA ILE A 175 2.25 5.53 -19.50
C ILE A 175 1.67 6.12 -20.78
N ASP A 176 0.76 5.37 -21.41
CA ASP A 176 0.07 5.80 -22.62
C ASP A 176 -0.78 7.06 -22.32
N LYS A 177 -0.55 8.12 -23.09
CA LYS A 177 -1.19 9.42 -22.92
C LYS A 177 -2.70 9.38 -23.15
N ASP A 178 -3.18 8.49 -24.01
CA ASP A 178 -4.62 8.35 -24.31
C ASP A 178 -5.40 7.79 -23.12
N ARG A 179 -4.70 7.15 -22.18
CA ARG A 179 -5.29 6.65 -20.93
C ARG A 179 -5.62 7.78 -19.95
N LYS A 180 -4.99 8.95 -20.08
CA LYS A 180 -5.18 10.12 -19.19
C LYS A 180 -5.04 9.76 -17.69
N ILE A 181 -4.10 8.86 -17.37
CA ILE A 181 -3.87 8.44 -15.98
C ILE A 181 -3.23 9.56 -15.18
N LYS A 182 -3.80 9.84 -14.01
CA LYS A 182 -3.18 10.73 -13.02
C LYS A 182 -2.30 9.90 -12.09
N LEU A 183 -0.98 10.03 -12.20
CA LEU A 183 -0.03 9.38 -11.29
C LEU A 183 0.51 10.41 -10.29
N LEU A 184 0.11 10.27 -9.04
CA LEU A 184 0.30 11.25 -7.96
C LEU A 184 0.83 10.57 -6.69
N THR A 185 1.46 11.34 -5.81
CA THR A 185 1.68 11.00 -4.40
C THR A 185 0.41 11.27 -3.59
N ALA A 186 0.32 10.78 -2.34
CA ALA A 186 -0.84 11.07 -1.48
C ALA A 186 -0.93 12.57 -1.15
N ALA A 187 0.21 13.24 -0.94
CA ALA A 187 0.25 14.68 -0.69
C ALA A 187 -0.29 15.47 -1.91
N GLU A 188 0.18 15.16 -3.13
CA GLU A 188 -0.32 15.80 -4.36
C GLU A 188 -1.83 15.56 -4.55
N TYR A 189 -2.30 14.33 -4.31
CA TYR A 189 -3.73 13.99 -4.44
C TYR A 189 -4.60 14.81 -3.47
N MET A 190 -4.10 15.06 -2.26
CA MET A 190 -4.80 15.85 -1.24
C MET A 190 -4.57 17.36 -1.37
N GLY A 191 -3.74 17.81 -2.32
CA GLY A 191 -3.41 19.23 -2.50
C GLY A 191 -2.44 19.79 -1.45
N TYR A 192 -1.68 18.93 -0.78
CA TYR A 192 -0.64 19.35 0.17
C TYR A 192 0.74 19.42 -0.47
N GLU A 193 1.60 20.25 0.12
CA GLU A 193 3.02 20.25 -0.18
C GLU A 193 3.65 18.90 0.19
N ILE A 194 4.56 18.41 -0.67
CA ILE A 194 5.27 17.16 -0.43
C ILE A 194 6.35 17.35 0.63
N LYS A 195 6.14 16.74 1.81
CA LYS A 195 7.14 16.66 2.89
C LYS A 195 7.59 15.22 3.09
N GLN A 196 8.81 14.88 2.68
CA GLN A 196 9.36 13.52 2.79
C GLN A 196 9.92 13.21 4.18
N LEU A 197 9.09 13.34 5.23
CA LEU A 197 9.51 13.20 6.63
C LEU A 197 10.28 11.90 6.88
N GLU A 198 9.86 10.81 6.23
CA GLU A 198 10.52 9.51 6.37
C GLU A 198 11.88 9.42 5.64
N ALA A 199 12.01 10.06 4.47
CA ALA A 199 13.27 10.05 3.70
C ALA A 199 14.36 10.90 4.37
N TYR A 200 13.95 11.91 5.13
CA TYR A 200 14.82 12.81 5.89
C TYR A 200 14.77 12.53 7.39
N ARG A 201 14.24 11.37 7.80
CA ARG A 201 14.03 11.04 9.21
C ARG A 201 15.30 11.28 10.02
N ARG A 202 16.44 10.77 9.55
CA ARG A 202 17.72 10.88 10.28
C ARG A 202 18.11 12.33 10.55
N GLU A 203 18.10 13.17 9.52
CA GLU A 203 18.46 14.58 9.62
C GLU A 203 17.47 15.37 10.48
N LEU A 204 16.17 15.06 10.38
CA LEU A 204 15.15 15.71 11.20
C LEU A 204 15.34 15.41 12.69
N TRP A 205 15.63 14.15 13.05
CA TRP A 205 15.93 13.83 14.45
C TRP A 205 17.25 14.44 14.92
N GLU A 206 18.32 14.39 14.12
CA GLU A 206 19.61 15.01 14.48
C GLU A 206 19.45 16.52 14.73
N ASN A 207 18.65 17.22 13.93
CA ASN A 207 18.35 18.65 14.11
C ASN A 207 17.42 18.92 15.30
N ASP A 208 16.43 18.06 15.58
CA ASP A 208 15.60 18.18 16.77
C ASP A 208 16.44 18.05 18.05
N TYR A 209 17.40 17.11 18.07
CA TYR A 209 18.35 16.98 19.18
C TYR A 209 19.26 18.20 19.34
N ALA A 210 19.78 18.77 18.24
CA ALA A 210 20.56 20.00 18.28
C ALA A 210 19.75 21.21 18.81
N TYR A 211 18.49 21.34 18.39
CA TYR A 211 17.59 22.41 18.81
C TYR A 211 17.19 22.33 20.29
N ILE A 212 17.04 21.12 20.84
CA ILE A 212 16.79 20.91 22.28
C ILE A 212 18.02 21.32 23.09
N ASN A 213 19.22 20.92 22.66
CA ASN A 213 20.47 21.21 23.38
C ASN A 213 20.91 22.69 23.30
N GLU A 214 20.43 23.48 22.33
CA GLU A 214 20.66 24.94 22.29
C GLU A 214 19.71 25.74 23.21
N LYS A 215 18.68 25.08 23.77
CA LYS A 215 17.67 25.71 24.64
C LYS A 215 17.76 25.30 26.11
N GLU A 216 18.65 24.37 26.45
CA GLU A 216 19.06 24.07 27.83
C GLU A 216 20.30 24.88 28.22
#